data_AF-A0A1I7NS30-F1
#
_entry.id   AF-A0A1I7NS30-F1
#
_cell.length_a   1.000
_cell.length_b   1.000
_cell.length_c   1.000
_cell.angle_alpha   90.00
_cell.angle_beta   90.00
_cell.angle_gamma   90.00
#
_symmetry.space_group_name_H-M   'P 1'
#
loop_
_entity.id
_entity.type
_entity.pdbx_description
1 polymer ?
#
loop_
_entity_poly.entity_id
_entity_poly.type
_entity_poly.pdbx_seq_one_letter_code
_entity_poly.pdbx_strand_id
1 'polypeptide(L)' 'MPSLFRLLFVLCALTALVLGSLYVLATRFEPEQQTISKPVQNIKIRR' A
#
# COMPACT_ATOMS: atom_id res chain seq x y z
N MET A 1 27.64 -22.08 -10.94
CA MET A 1 26.70 -23.21 -10.83
C MET A 1 25.30 -22.75 -11.25
N PRO A 2 24.66 -23.41 -12.23
CA PRO A 2 23.36 -22.98 -12.74
C PRO A 2 22.23 -23.02 -11.70
N SER A 3 22.40 -23.75 -10.59
CA SER A 3 21.45 -23.81 -9.47
C SER A 3 21.33 -22.48 -8.69
N LEU A 4 22.43 -21.78 -8.46
CA LEU A 4 22.43 -20.51 -7.71
C LEU A 4 21.68 -19.42 -8.49
N PHE A 5 21.93 -19.31 -9.79
CA PHE A 5 21.23 -18.36 -10.65
C PHE A 5 19.72 -18.62 -10.69
N ARG A 6 19.31 -19.89 -10.81
CA ARG A 6 17.88 -20.28 -10.75
C ARG A 6 17.26 -19.90 -9.41
N LEU A 7 17.96 -20.12 -8.31
CA LEU A 7 17.50 -19.75 -6.97
C LEU A 7 17.27 -18.24 -6.89
N LEU A 8 18.27 -17.42 -7.28
CA LEU A 8 18.14 -15.96 -7.25
C LEU A 8 17.00 -15.47 -8.15
N PHE A 9 16.83 -16.07 -9.32
CA PHE A 9 15.76 -15.72 -10.24
C PHE A 9 14.38 -15.98 -9.63
N VAL A 10 14.18 -17.15 -9.00
CA VAL A 10 12.93 -17.48 -8.30
C VAL A 10 12.69 -16.52 -7.13
N LEU A 11 13.74 -16.19 -6.37
CA LEU A 11 13.64 -15.29 -5.23
C LEU A 11 13.25 -13.88 -5.68
N CYS A 12 13.85 -13.36 -6.76
CA CYS A 12 13.46 -12.10 -7.39
C CYS A 12 12.04 -12.12 -7.93
N ALA A 13 11.60 -13.21 -8.55
CA ALA A 13 10.24 -13.32 -9.06
C ALA A 13 9.21 -13.27 -7.91
N LEU A 14 9.49 -13.97 -6.80
CA LEU A 14 8.64 -13.97 -5.63
C LEU A 14 8.59 -12.59 -4.96
N THR A 15 9.73 -11.92 -4.78
CA THR A 15 9.76 -10.58 -4.17
C THR A 15 9.06 -9.55 -5.05
N ALA A 16 9.25 -9.60 -6.37
CA ALA A 16 8.54 -8.73 -7.31
C ALA A 16 7.02 -8.94 -7.25
N LEU A 17 6.56 -10.20 -7.17
CA LEU A 17 5.15 -10.52 -7.07
C LEU A 17 4.54 -9.98 -5.76
N VAL A 18 5.21 -10.19 -4.64
CA VAL A 18 4.75 -9.71 -3.32
C VAL A 18 4.71 -8.19 -3.28
N LEU A 19 5.81 -7.51 -3.61
CA LEU A 19 5.88 -6.05 -3.57
C LEU A 19 4.93 -5.40 -4.58
N GLY A 20 4.82 -5.96 -5.78
CA GLY A 20 3.89 -5.49 -6.80
C GLY A 20 2.43 -5.64 -6.36
N SER A 21 2.06 -6.79 -5.79
CA SER A 21 0.71 -7.01 -5.28
C SER A 21 0.37 -6.04 -4.15
N LEU A 22 1.31 -5.82 -3.22
CA LEU A 22 1.11 -4.93 -2.08
C LEU A 22 1.00 -3.47 -2.53
N TYR A 23 1.79 -3.06 -3.53
CA TYR A 23 1.70 -1.73 -4.14
C TYR A 23 0.34 -1.50 -4.80
N VAL A 24 -0.17 -2.48 -5.55
CA VAL A 24 -1.50 -2.38 -6.17
C VAL A 24 -2.60 -2.32 -5.12
N LEU A 25 -2.50 -3.15 -4.07
CA LEU A 25 -3.46 -3.14 -2.97
C LEU A 25 -3.48 -1.78 -2.27
N ALA A 26 -2.30 -1.25 -1.95
CA ALA A 26 -2.16 0.06 -1.32
C ALA A 26 -2.75 1.20 -2.17
N THR A 27 -2.50 1.20 -3.48
CA THR A 27 -2.90 2.32 -4.35
C THR A 27 -4.34 2.24 -4.85
N ARG A 28 -4.90 1.03 -4.99
CA ARG A 28 -6.25 0.85 -5.57
C ARG A 28 -7.32 0.68 -4.53
N PHE A 29 -6.96 0.29 -3.31
CA PHE A 29 -7.89 0.07 -2.22
C PHE A 29 -7.68 1.06 -1.07
N GLU A 30 -6.92 2.14 -1.31
CA GLU A 30 -6.86 3.24 -0.35
C GLU A 30 -8.28 3.82 -0.18
N PRO A 31 -8.81 3.87 1.06
CA PRO A 31 -10.11 4.49 1.28
C PRO A 31 -9.99 5.98 0.95
N GLU A 32 -11.01 6.54 0.28
CA GLU A 32 -11.03 7.97 0.01
C GLU A 32 -10.79 8.74 1.31
N GLN A 33 -9.80 9.63 1.29
CA GLN A 33 -9.46 10.47 2.42
C GLN A 33 -10.66 11.37 2.72
N GLN A 34 -11.48 10.96 3.69
CA GLN A 34 -12.62 11.73 4.14
C GLN A 34 -12.08 12.98 4.82
N THR A 35 -11.98 14.07 4.07
CA THR A 35 -11.83 15.39 4.67
C THR A 35 -13.13 15.66 5.42
N ILE A 36 -13.09 15.51 6.75
CA ILE A 36 -14.20 15.88 7.62
C ILE A 36 -14.33 17.41 7.55
N SER A 37 -15.01 17.89 6.51
CA SER A 37 -15.38 19.29 6.31
C SER A 37 -16.71 19.61 7.00
N LYS A 38 -17.40 18.58 7.53
CA LYS A 38 -18.57 18.78 8.37
C LYS A 38 -18.10 19.34 9.71
N PRO A 39 -18.55 20.53 10.13
CA PRO A 39 -18.33 20.97 11.50
C PRO A 39 -18.94 19.92 12.41
N VAL A 40 -18.15 19.38 13.34
CA VAL A 40 -18.65 18.45 14.34
C VAL A 40 -19.75 19.19 15.10
N GLN A 41 -20.99 18.73 14.94
CA GLN A 41 -22.14 19.35 15.55
C GLN A 41 -21.87 19.39 17.06
N ASN A 42 -21.78 20.61 17.61
CA ASN A 42 -21.50 20.92 19.02
C ASN A 42 -20.03 21.17 19.46
N ILE A 43 -19.06 21.37 18.55
CA ILE A 43 -17.71 21.84 18.94
C ILE A 43 -17.53 23.33 18.63
N LYS A 44 -17.48 24.16 19.66
CA LYS A 44 -17.05 25.57 19.55
C LYS A 44 -15.54 25.62 19.32
N ILE A 45 -15.13 25.78 18.07
CA ILE A 45 -13.72 26.05 17.74
C ILE A 45 -13.38 27.43 18.31
N ARG A 46 -12.61 27.48 19.41
CA ARG A 46 -11.98 28.73 19.87
C ARG A 46 -10.72 28.94 19.03
N ARG A 47 -10.67 30.08 18.34
CA ARG A 47 -9.51 30.56 17.57
C ARG A 47 -8.43 31.11 18.49
#